data_AF-A0A5D3E6L2-F1
#
_entry.id   AF-A0A5D3E6L2-F1
#
_cell.length_a   1.000
_cell.length_b   1.000
_cell.length_c   1.000
_cell.angle_alpha   90.00
_cell.angle_beta   90.00
_cell.angle_gamma   90.00
#
_symmetry.space_group_name_H-M   'P 1'
#
loop_
_entity.id
_entity.type
_entity.pdbx_description
1 polymer ?
#
loop_
_entity_poly.entity_id
_entity_poly.type
_entity_poly.pdbx_seq_one_letter_code
_entity_poly.pdbx_strand_id
1 'polypeptide(L)'
;LFFGETISTNQILELARDSVAEGLSHARDAVDWVAIAAPLERAARDLRLVFRQDGSRLSIKQIDNDAAIAKPFYEVLPKLEQALSDFTGALEAQAERAETIEQCHRRAVALCEKLEAWVDPKPPKAPKKEGDDEGKEGESAAPVDERVRWVEVFANS
;
A
#
# COMPACT_ATOMS: atom_id res chain seq x y z
N LEU A 1 -15.01 -7.96 15.13
CA LEU A 1 -14.09 -7.04 14.42
C LEU A 1 -13.16 -7.92 13.58
N PHE A 2 -13.22 -7.86 12.25
CA PHE A 2 -12.32 -8.64 11.41
C PHE A 2 -10.98 -7.90 11.31
N PHE A 3 -9.92 -8.49 11.88
CA PHE A 3 -8.55 -7.99 11.76
C PHE A 3 -8.04 -8.33 10.36
N GLY A 4 -8.08 -7.36 9.46
CA GLY A 4 -7.64 -7.56 8.09
C GLY A 4 -6.98 -6.30 7.54
N GLU A 5 -5.76 -6.46 7.03
CA GLU A 5 -5.06 -5.38 6.34
C GLU A 5 -5.78 -5.08 5.02
N THR A 6 -6.07 -3.81 4.76
CA THR A 6 -6.86 -3.36 3.61
C THR A 6 -6.09 -2.33 2.81
N ILE A 7 -5.79 -2.60 1.54
CA ILE A 7 -5.22 -1.62 0.62
C ILE A 7 -6.35 -0.90 -0.12
N SER A 8 -6.31 0.44 -0.17
CA SER A 8 -7.33 1.28 -0.79
C SER A 8 -6.73 2.09 -1.93
N THR A 9 -7.26 1.95 -3.14
CA THR A 9 -6.83 2.76 -4.29
C THR A 9 -7.17 4.25 -4.12
N ASN A 10 -8.20 4.58 -3.33
CA ASN A 10 -8.55 5.98 -3.06
C ASN A 10 -7.46 6.69 -2.25
N GLN A 11 -6.94 6.04 -1.20
CA GLN A 11 -5.86 6.61 -0.38
C GLN A 11 -4.62 6.94 -1.21
N ILE A 12 -4.32 6.11 -2.21
CA ILE A 12 -3.19 6.30 -3.14
C ILE A 12 -3.45 7.48 -4.08
N LEU A 13 -4.66 7.58 -4.64
CA LEU A 13 -5.04 8.69 -5.53
C LEU A 13 -5.11 10.03 -4.78
N GLU A 14 -5.60 10.05 -3.56
CA GLU A 14 -5.60 11.23 -2.69
C GLU A 14 -4.17 11.67 -2.38
N LEU A 15 -3.28 10.74 -2.00
CA LEU A 15 -1.87 11.05 -1.77
C LEU A 15 -1.23 11.71 -3.00
N ALA A 16 -1.45 11.17 -4.20
CA ALA A 16 -0.92 11.73 -5.44
C ALA A 16 -1.41 13.17 -5.67
N ARG A 17 -2.73 13.41 -5.52
CA ARG A 17 -3.35 14.74 -5.68
C ARG A 17 -2.82 15.75 -4.65
N ASP A 18 -2.79 15.37 -3.38
CA ASP A 18 -2.30 16.23 -2.29
C ASP A 18 -0.85 16.61 -2.55
N SER A 19 0.00 15.65 -2.92
CA SER A 19 1.42 15.90 -3.21
C SER A 19 1.63 16.85 -4.38
N VAL A 20 0.81 16.76 -5.44
CA VAL A 20 0.86 17.71 -6.56
C VAL A 20 0.46 19.10 -6.10
N ALA A 21 -0.61 19.22 -5.29
CA ALA A 21 -1.08 20.50 -4.79
C ALA A 21 -0.04 21.18 -3.88
N GLU A 22 0.52 20.43 -2.92
CA GLU A 22 1.54 20.93 -2.00
C GLU A 22 2.85 21.24 -2.74
N GLY A 23 3.28 20.36 -3.64
CA GLY A 23 4.47 20.53 -4.44
C GLY A 23 4.42 21.78 -5.34
N LEU A 24 3.30 22.00 -6.03
CA LEU A 24 3.10 23.21 -6.83
C LEU A 24 3.02 24.49 -6.00
N SER A 25 2.59 24.39 -4.73
CA SER A 25 2.47 25.54 -3.82
C SER A 25 3.81 25.92 -3.18
N HIS A 26 4.63 24.94 -2.80
CA HIS A 26 5.82 25.16 -1.99
C HIS A 26 7.15 24.88 -2.69
N ALA A 27 7.16 24.10 -3.77
CA ALA A 27 8.37 23.62 -4.42
C ALA A 27 8.21 23.45 -5.94
N ARG A 28 7.50 24.39 -6.59
CA ARG A 28 7.08 24.31 -7.99
C ARG A 28 8.21 24.00 -8.97
N ASP A 29 9.41 24.50 -8.71
CA ASP A 29 10.61 24.39 -9.54
C ASP A 29 11.48 23.17 -9.21
N ALA A 30 11.14 22.41 -8.17
CA ALA A 30 11.97 21.29 -7.70
C ALA A 30 11.94 20.09 -8.65
N VAL A 31 10.74 19.69 -9.09
CA VAL A 31 10.49 18.56 -9.98
C VAL A 31 9.22 18.82 -10.78
N ASP A 32 9.00 18.04 -11.84
CA ASP A 32 7.69 18.00 -12.49
C ASP A 32 6.71 17.16 -11.64
N TRP A 33 6.02 17.84 -10.73
CA TRP A 33 5.08 17.24 -9.78
C TRP A 33 4.00 16.38 -10.44
N VAL A 34 3.48 16.84 -11.59
CA VAL A 34 2.44 16.11 -12.32
C VAL A 34 3.06 14.86 -12.96
N ALA A 35 4.25 14.97 -13.54
CA ALA A 35 4.94 13.82 -14.14
C ALA A 35 5.33 12.75 -13.12
N ILE A 36 5.76 13.12 -11.90
CA ILE A 36 6.10 12.12 -10.87
C ILE A 36 4.86 11.43 -10.29
N ALA A 37 3.71 12.11 -10.23
CA ALA A 37 2.46 11.53 -9.71
C ALA A 37 1.73 10.64 -10.73
N ALA A 38 1.87 10.93 -12.03
CA ALA A 38 1.12 10.25 -13.09
C ALA A 38 1.31 8.71 -13.13
N PRO A 39 2.52 8.13 -12.96
CA PRO A 39 2.70 6.68 -12.89
C PRO A 39 1.93 6.04 -11.73
N LEU A 40 1.93 6.69 -10.56
CA LEU A 40 1.22 6.20 -9.38
C LEU A 40 -0.30 6.22 -9.59
N GLU A 41 -0.85 7.32 -10.11
CA GLU A 41 -2.27 7.41 -10.43
C GLU A 41 -2.69 6.35 -11.46
N ARG A 42 -1.87 6.14 -12.49
CA ARG A 42 -2.11 5.13 -13.51
C ARG A 42 -2.12 3.73 -12.89
N ALA A 43 -1.12 3.38 -12.09
CA ALA A 43 -1.05 2.06 -11.46
C ALA A 43 -2.24 1.80 -10.53
N ALA A 44 -2.69 2.81 -9.78
CA ALA A 44 -3.88 2.70 -8.93
C ALA A 44 -5.16 2.48 -9.77
N ARG A 45 -5.29 3.13 -10.94
CA ARG A 45 -6.40 2.94 -11.87
C ARG A 45 -6.35 1.59 -12.56
N ASP A 46 -5.18 1.14 -12.99
CA ASP A 46 -4.97 -0.18 -13.59
C ASP A 46 -5.35 -1.28 -12.58
N LEU A 47 -4.97 -1.12 -11.31
CA LEU A 47 -5.41 -2.02 -10.23
C LEU A 47 -6.93 -2.03 -10.12
N ARG A 48 -7.59 -0.86 -10.16
CA ARG A 48 -9.06 -0.78 -10.11
C ARG A 48 -9.73 -1.52 -11.28
N LEU A 49 -9.19 -1.42 -12.50
CA LEU A 49 -9.76 -2.06 -13.69
C LEU A 49 -9.78 -3.59 -13.63
N VAL A 50 -8.93 -4.18 -12.79
CA VAL A 50 -8.97 -5.63 -12.51
C VAL A 50 -10.30 -6.05 -11.88
N PHE A 51 -10.90 -5.15 -11.08
CA PHE A 51 -12.15 -5.40 -10.37
C PHE A 51 -13.31 -4.81 -11.19
N ARG A 52 -14.15 -5.69 -11.74
CA ARG A 52 -15.24 -5.34 -12.67
C ARG A 52 -16.31 -4.40 -12.10
N GLN A 53 -16.40 -4.31 -10.77
CA GLN A 53 -17.31 -3.42 -10.05
C GLN A 53 -16.53 -2.45 -9.16
N ASP A 54 -16.82 -1.16 -9.31
CA ASP A 54 -16.33 -0.13 -8.40
C ASP A 54 -16.96 -0.30 -7.00
N GLY A 55 -16.19 -0.02 -5.95
CA GLY A 55 -16.63 -0.21 -4.56
C GLY A 55 -16.51 -1.66 -4.06
N SER A 56 -15.84 -2.52 -4.82
CA SER A 56 -15.61 -3.91 -4.41
C SER A 56 -14.54 -3.99 -3.31
N ARG A 57 -14.84 -4.74 -2.25
CA ARG A 57 -13.87 -5.19 -1.28
C ARG A 57 -13.74 -6.71 -1.37
N LEU A 58 -12.63 -7.20 -1.90
CA LEU A 58 -12.38 -8.64 -2.05
C LEU A 58 -11.25 -9.09 -1.14
N SER A 59 -11.42 -10.28 -0.55
CA SER A 59 -10.33 -10.94 0.14
C SER A 59 -9.37 -11.60 -0.86
N ILE A 60 -8.11 -11.82 -0.47
CA ILE A 60 -7.14 -12.51 -1.32
C ILE A 60 -7.64 -13.90 -1.78
N LYS A 61 -8.32 -14.63 -0.89
CA LYS A 61 -8.92 -15.93 -1.23
C LYS A 61 -9.97 -15.81 -2.33
N GLN A 62 -10.75 -14.73 -2.34
CA GLN A 62 -11.73 -14.48 -3.40
C GLN A 62 -11.05 -14.10 -4.72
N ILE A 63 -9.95 -13.33 -4.65
CA ILE A 63 -9.14 -13.00 -5.82
C ILE A 63 -8.55 -14.29 -6.43
N ASP A 64 -7.90 -15.13 -5.61
CA ASP A 64 -7.25 -16.36 -6.05
C ASP A 64 -8.23 -17.39 -6.64
N ASN A 65 -9.46 -17.43 -6.12
CA ASN A 65 -10.50 -18.35 -6.61
C ASN A 65 -11.14 -17.91 -7.94
N ASP A 66 -10.93 -16.67 -8.39
CA ASP A 66 -11.40 -16.17 -9.67
C ASP A 66 -10.21 -15.93 -10.62
N ALA A 67 -9.96 -16.89 -11.50
CA ALA A 67 -8.85 -16.83 -12.46
C ALA A 67 -8.91 -15.60 -13.40
N ALA A 68 -10.10 -15.04 -13.64
CA ALA A 68 -10.25 -13.84 -14.45
C ALA A 68 -9.79 -12.57 -13.72
N ILE A 69 -9.75 -12.59 -12.38
CA ILE A 69 -9.26 -11.50 -11.52
C ILE A 69 -7.80 -11.77 -11.13
N ALA A 70 -7.47 -12.98 -10.68
CA ALA A 70 -6.15 -13.33 -10.15
C ALA A 70 -5.01 -12.98 -11.10
N LYS A 71 -5.08 -13.40 -12.36
CA LYS A 71 -4.01 -13.15 -13.33
C LYS A 71 -3.73 -11.66 -13.55
N PRO A 72 -4.70 -10.83 -13.97
CA PRO A 72 -4.45 -9.41 -14.15
C PRO A 72 -4.14 -8.70 -12.83
N PHE A 73 -4.66 -9.17 -11.69
CA PHE A 73 -4.29 -8.65 -10.36
C PHE A 73 -2.79 -8.74 -10.11
N TYR A 74 -2.22 -9.95 -10.19
CA TYR A 74 -0.80 -10.17 -9.95
C TYR A 74 0.11 -9.57 -11.04
N GLU A 75 -0.43 -9.20 -12.21
CA GLU A 75 0.31 -8.46 -13.25
C GLU A 75 0.41 -6.94 -12.97
N VAL A 76 -0.57 -6.35 -12.28
CA VAL A 76 -0.61 -4.89 -12.02
C VAL A 76 -0.14 -4.53 -10.62
N LEU A 77 -0.25 -5.43 -9.65
CA LEU A 77 0.16 -5.20 -8.25
C LEU A 77 1.64 -4.78 -8.13
N PRO A 78 2.61 -5.45 -8.79
CA PRO A 78 4.01 -5.03 -8.71
C PRO A 78 4.28 -3.66 -9.35
N LYS A 79 3.45 -3.25 -10.33
CA LYS A 79 3.55 -1.92 -10.95
C LYS A 79 3.11 -0.83 -9.97
N LEU A 80 2.11 -1.12 -9.15
CA LEU A 80 1.68 -0.22 -8.09
C LEU A 80 2.75 -0.09 -6.99
N GLU A 81 3.34 -1.22 -6.56
CA GLU A 81 4.44 -1.23 -5.60
C GLU A 81 5.61 -0.37 -6.09
N GLN A 82 6.05 -0.59 -7.32
CA GLN A 82 7.16 0.18 -7.91
C GLN A 82 6.81 1.66 -8.03
N ALA A 83 5.63 2.00 -8.57
CA ALA A 83 5.24 3.39 -8.75
C ALA A 83 5.10 4.13 -7.42
N LEU A 84 4.62 3.47 -6.37
CA LEU A 84 4.53 4.06 -5.03
C LEU A 84 5.92 4.23 -4.40
N SER A 85 6.82 3.27 -4.59
CA SER A 85 8.20 3.37 -4.13
C SER A 85 8.96 4.53 -4.81
N ASP A 86 8.88 4.61 -6.14
CA ASP A 86 9.50 5.69 -6.92
C ASP A 86 8.96 7.06 -6.50
N PHE A 87 7.64 7.16 -6.33
CA PHE A 87 6.98 8.38 -5.88
C PHE A 87 7.39 8.78 -4.45
N THR A 88 7.52 7.80 -3.56
CA THR A 88 8.00 8.03 -2.18
C THR A 88 9.41 8.59 -2.18
N GLY A 89 10.32 8.01 -2.98
CA GLY A 89 11.69 8.52 -3.10
C GLY A 89 11.75 9.93 -3.70
N ALA A 90 10.88 10.25 -4.66
CA ALA A 90 10.77 11.60 -5.19
C ALA A 90 10.29 12.60 -4.13
N LEU A 91 9.33 12.21 -3.28
CA LEU A 91 8.86 13.03 -2.15
C LEU A 91 9.92 13.22 -1.07
N GLU A 92 10.67 12.17 -0.73
CA GLU A 92 11.77 12.22 0.24
C GLU A 92 12.79 13.31 -0.13
N ALA A 93 13.20 13.35 -1.39
CA ALA A 93 14.14 14.32 -1.92
C ALA A 93 13.64 15.79 -1.80
N GLN A 94 12.34 16.01 -1.62
CA GLN A 94 11.73 17.34 -1.50
C GLN A 94 11.17 17.64 -0.10
N ALA A 95 11.24 16.69 0.84
CA ALA A 95 10.57 16.78 2.14
C ALA A 95 11.05 17.97 2.99
N GLU A 96 12.33 18.34 2.90
CA GLU A 96 12.90 19.48 3.66
C GLU A 96 12.41 20.85 3.17
N ARG A 97 11.77 20.92 1.98
CA ARG A 97 11.32 22.19 1.39
C ARG A 97 10.07 22.75 2.05
N ALA A 98 9.20 21.88 2.57
CA ALA A 98 7.98 22.27 3.26
C ALA A 98 7.46 21.13 4.14
N GLU A 99 6.94 21.51 5.31
CA GLU A 99 6.32 20.56 6.25
C GLU A 99 5.17 19.77 5.60
N THR A 100 4.39 20.38 4.72
CA THR A 100 3.27 19.71 4.02
C THR A 100 3.75 18.65 3.02
N ILE A 101 4.91 18.86 2.39
CA ILE A 101 5.56 17.85 1.53
C ILE A 101 6.11 16.71 2.39
N GLU A 102 6.73 17.02 3.54
CA GLU A 102 7.17 16.01 4.50
C GLU A 102 5.99 15.16 5.02
N GLN A 103 4.82 15.78 5.26
CA GLN A 103 3.60 15.06 5.63
C GLN A 103 3.12 14.12 4.51
N CYS A 104 3.19 14.55 3.24
CA CYS A 104 2.91 13.69 2.10
C CYS A 104 3.89 12.52 2.02
N HIS A 105 5.20 12.77 2.22
CA HIS A 105 6.22 11.73 2.28
C HIS A 105 5.94 10.69 3.37
N ARG A 106 5.64 11.12 4.61
CA ARG A 106 5.28 10.21 5.71
C ARG A 106 4.07 9.33 5.38
N ARG A 107 3.05 9.90 4.72
CA ARG A 107 1.87 9.14 4.25
C ARG A 107 2.24 8.14 3.16
N ALA A 108 3.15 8.49 2.25
CA ALA A 108 3.65 7.61 1.20
C ALA A 108 4.42 6.41 1.78
N VAL A 109 5.34 6.66 2.73
CA VAL A 109 6.07 5.61 3.46
C VAL A 109 5.10 4.65 4.16
N ALA A 110 4.11 5.19 4.89
CA ALA A 110 3.13 4.34 5.57
C ALA A 110 2.30 3.48 4.60
N LEU A 111 2.02 3.97 3.38
CA LEU A 111 1.37 3.19 2.34
C LEU A 111 2.29 2.11 1.73
N CYS A 112 3.59 2.41 1.55
CA CYS A 112 4.60 1.41 1.15
C CYS A 112 4.67 0.27 2.16
N GLU A 113 4.85 0.59 3.44
CA GLU A 113 4.94 -0.41 4.52
C GLU A 113 3.69 -1.28 4.60
N LYS A 114 2.51 -0.64 4.46
CA LYS A 114 1.23 -1.32 4.45
C LYS A 114 1.08 -2.24 3.24
N LEU A 115 1.53 -1.81 2.06
CA LEU A 115 1.48 -2.61 0.84
C LEU A 115 2.44 -3.80 0.92
N GLU A 116 3.66 -3.59 1.41
CA GLU A 116 4.64 -4.68 1.63
C GLU A 116 4.10 -5.71 2.62
N ALA A 117 3.59 -5.26 3.77
CA ALA A 117 2.99 -6.15 4.77
C ALA A 117 1.78 -6.92 4.22
N TRP A 118 1.02 -6.29 3.33
CA TRP A 118 -0.12 -6.92 2.68
C TRP A 118 0.32 -7.97 1.64
N VAL A 119 1.37 -7.71 0.85
CA VAL A 119 1.86 -8.65 -0.17
C VAL A 119 2.58 -9.84 0.44
N ASP A 120 3.51 -9.58 1.36
CA ASP A 120 4.28 -10.58 2.10
C ASP A 120 3.99 -10.48 3.60
N PRO A 121 2.87 -11.08 4.06
CA PRO A 121 2.50 -11.00 5.46
C PRO A 121 3.45 -11.85 6.29
N LYS A 122 4.45 -11.19 6.86
CA LYS A 122 5.36 -11.80 7.84
C LYS A 122 4.56 -12.11 9.11
N PRO A 123 4.73 -13.31 9.72
CA PRO A 123 4.10 -13.60 11.00
C PRO A 123 4.53 -12.53 12.02
N PRO A 124 3.61 -12.08 12.90
CA PRO A 124 3.95 -11.05 13.87
C PRO A 124 5.19 -11.49 14.64
N LYS A 125 6.20 -10.63 14.73
CA LYS A 125 7.36 -10.88 15.59
C LYS A 125 6.80 -11.12 16.98
N ALA A 126 6.98 -12.35 17.49
CA ALA A 126 6.57 -12.71 18.82
C ALA A 126 7.09 -11.63 19.78
N PRO A 127 6.26 -11.14 20.73
CA PRO A 127 6.72 -10.14 21.68
C PRO A 127 7.98 -10.70 22.35
N LYS A 128 9.07 -9.92 22.34
CA LYS A 128 10.25 -10.21 23.14
C LYS A 128 9.80 -10.35 24.58
N LYS A 129 9.62 -11.57 25.06
CA LYS A 129 9.58 -11.86 26.49
C LYS A 129 10.99 -11.62 27.01
N GLU A 130 11.21 -10.49 27.66
CA GLU A 130 12.34 -10.31 28.55
C GLU A 130 12.02 -10.98 29.89
N GLY A 131 12.70 -12.11 30.16
CA GLY A 131 12.85 -12.82 31.44
C GLY A 131 11.59 -13.51 31.99
N ASP A 132 11.62 -14.65 32.68
CA ASP A 132 12.56 -15.74 32.93
C ASP A 132 11.67 -16.83 33.61
N ASP A 133 11.77 -18.11 33.22
CA ASP A 133 11.59 -19.32 34.06
C ASP A 133 11.24 -20.57 33.22
N GLU A 134 11.92 -21.68 33.55
CA GLU A 134 12.06 -22.95 32.81
C GLU A 134 10.78 -23.80 32.65
N GLY A 135 10.67 -24.55 31.54
CA GLY A 135 9.75 -25.68 31.44
C GLY A 135 9.42 -26.19 30.04
N LYS A 136 10.21 -27.17 29.56
CA LYS A 136 9.94 -28.28 28.61
C LYS A 136 8.92 -28.16 27.44
N GLU A 137 9.48 -28.43 26.25
CA GLU A 137 9.00 -29.21 25.08
C GLU A 137 7.51 -29.14 24.66
N GLY A 138 7.29 -28.68 23.43
CA GLY A 138 6.04 -28.84 22.70
C GLY A 138 6.09 -28.23 21.29
N GLU A 139 6.45 -29.07 20.32
CA GLU A 139 6.15 -29.05 18.88
C GLU A 139 5.75 -27.74 18.18
N SER A 140 6.53 -27.43 17.15
CA SER A 140 6.32 -26.42 16.11
C SER A 140 4.93 -26.45 15.49
N ALA A 141 4.25 -25.30 15.48
CA ALA A 141 3.59 -24.77 14.30
C ALA A 141 3.58 -23.24 14.43
N ALA A 142 4.36 -22.55 13.60
CA ALA A 142 4.19 -21.11 13.43
C ALA A 142 2.71 -20.85 13.06
N PRO A 143 2.04 -19.84 13.64
CA PRO A 143 0.67 -19.56 13.27
C PRO A 143 0.64 -19.27 11.77
N VAL A 144 -0.12 -20.09 11.04
CA VAL A 144 -0.53 -19.80 9.66
C VAL A 144 -1.11 -18.39 9.71
N ASP A 145 -0.63 -17.49 8.87
CA ASP A 145 -1.11 -16.11 8.90
C ASP A 145 -2.63 -16.07 8.63
N GLU A 146 -3.42 -16.00 9.70
CA GLU A 146 -4.89 -15.99 9.67
C GLU A 146 -5.44 -14.61 9.26
N ARG A 147 -4.57 -13.65 8.92
CA ARG A 147 -4.99 -12.30 8.52
C ARG A 147 -5.73 -12.36 7.19
N VAL A 148 -7.00 -11.95 7.24
CA VAL A 148 -7.79 -11.78 6.02
C VAL A 148 -7.35 -10.51 5.32
N ARG A 149 -6.63 -10.66 4.21
CA ARG A 149 -6.14 -9.56 3.38
C ARG A 149 -7.23 -9.08 2.44
N TRP A 150 -7.51 -7.78 2.44
CA TRP A 150 -8.54 -7.15 1.61
C TRP A 150 -7.94 -6.16 0.62
N VAL A 151 -8.47 -6.14 -0.60
CA VAL A 151 -8.27 -5.04 -1.55
C VAL A 151 -9.58 -4.32 -1.70
N GLU A 152 -9.55 -2.99 -1.55
CA GLU A 152 -10.68 -2.11 -1.72
C GLU A 152 -10.42 -1.15 -2.89
N VAL A 153 -11.34 -1.16 -3.84
CA VAL A 153 -11.26 -0.29 -5.02
C VAL A 153 -12.42 0.69 -5.03
N PHE A 154 -12.12 1.97 -5.21
CA PHE A 154 -13.14 3.03 -5.28
C PHE A 154 -13.14 3.73 -6.63
N ALA A 155 -14.32 4.13 -7.08
CA ALA A 155 -14.48 5.21 -8.04
C ALA A 155 -14.70 6.51 -7.26
N ASN A 156 -13.80 7.48 -7.40
CA ASN A 156 -14.22 8.87 -7.17
C ASN A 156 -14.91 9.35 -8.44
N SER A 157 -16.21 9.54 -8.34
CA SER A 157 -17.03 10.35 -9.25
C SER A 157 -16.56 11.81 -9.27
#